data_AF-A0A7K1ULG8-F1
#
_entry.id   AF-A0A7K1ULG8-F1
#
_cell.length_a   1.000
_cell.length_b   1.000
_cell.length_c   1.000
_cell.angle_alpha   90.00
_cell.angle_beta   90.00
_cell.angle_gamma   90.00
#
_symmetry.space_group_name_H-M   'P 1'
#
loop_
_entity.id
_entity.type
_entity.pdbx_description
1 polymer ?
#
loop_
_entity_poly.entity_id
_entity_poly.type
_entity_poly.pdbx_seq_one_letter_code
_entity_poly.pdbx_strand_id
1 'polypeptide(L)'
;MGTSTVSLKTAIDRGGFYPSLVHHTVTEALDGRDPEQQIVHVDTHFDYEEVHRHITVLVLAEDVMVVAHLDDHDAEDDAAPHPENTRTDSPAEVVARISTEVVPVGRIRSLILSEVHRQPDRFDPQRGLAEVTLNINWTGGARFDSMPADCGNPECMADHGDTGSFVPEDITLRIAATAEGDTAVDEARGFVRALRRACVKYAR
;
A
#
# COMPACT_ATOMS: atom_id res chain seq x y z
N MET A 1 6.00 -12.19 -21.98
CA MET A 1 5.90 -11.41 -20.72
C MET A 1 5.23 -12.31 -19.71
N GLY A 2 5.79 -12.45 -18.50
CA GLY A 2 5.17 -13.29 -17.47
C GLY A 2 3.98 -12.54 -16.89
N THR A 3 2.77 -12.93 -17.28
CA THR A 3 1.54 -12.58 -16.58
C THR A 3 1.54 -13.24 -15.21
N SER A 4 0.84 -12.64 -14.24
CA SER A 4 0.62 -13.29 -12.94
C SER A 4 0.00 -14.67 -13.15
N THR A 5 0.42 -15.65 -12.33
CA THR A 5 -0.15 -17.00 -12.35
C THR A 5 -1.54 -17.03 -11.70
N VAL A 6 -1.92 -15.97 -11.01
CA VAL A 6 -3.19 -15.79 -10.32
C VAL A 6 -3.96 -14.66 -11.00
N SER A 7 -5.26 -14.85 -11.25
CA SER A 7 -6.10 -13.78 -11.81
C SER A 7 -6.31 -12.67 -10.79
N LEU A 8 -6.55 -11.44 -11.26
CA LEU A 8 -6.89 -10.30 -10.39
C LEU A 8 -8.08 -10.63 -9.47
N LYS A 9 -9.14 -11.23 -10.01
CA LYS A 9 -10.30 -11.66 -9.23
C LYS A 9 -9.91 -12.62 -8.12
N THR A 10 -9.12 -13.65 -8.43
CA THR A 10 -8.68 -14.63 -7.43
C THR A 10 -7.82 -13.98 -6.34
N ALA A 11 -6.96 -13.02 -6.69
CA ALA A 11 -6.17 -12.29 -5.71
C ALA A 11 -7.05 -11.44 -4.78
N ILE A 12 -8.06 -10.74 -5.33
CA ILE A 12 -9.02 -9.95 -4.54
C ILE A 12 -9.89 -10.85 -3.66
N ASP A 13 -10.39 -11.97 -4.19
CA ASP A 13 -11.19 -12.93 -3.43
C ASP A 13 -10.41 -13.50 -2.23
N ARG A 14 -9.09 -13.73 -2.38
CA ARG A 14 -8.22 -14.17 -1.27
C ARG A 14 -8.08 -13.11 -0.17
N GLY A 15 -8.08 -11.83 -0.54
CA GLY A 15 -8.03 -10.72 0.44
C GLY A 15 -9.31 -10.65 1.28
N GLY A 16 -10.46 -10.99 0.69
CA GLY A 16 -11.71 -11.22 1.42
C GLY A 16 -12.30 -9.99 2.13
N PHE A 17 -11.88 -8.77 1.75
CA PHE A 17 -12.43 -7.52 2.28
C PHE A 17 -13.20 -6.80 1.16
N TYR A 18 -14.54 -6.82 1.26
CA TYR A 18 -15.47 -6.35 0.22
C TYR A 18 -15.09 -6.76 -1.23
N PRO A 19 -14.80 -8.05 -1.52
CA PRO A 19 -14.15 -8.46 -2.76
C PRO A 19 -14.95 -8.11 -4.03
N SER A 20 -16.30 -8.15 -3.97
CA SER A 20 -17.14 -7.76 -5.10
C SER A 20 -17.04 -6.25 -5.42
N LEU A 21 -17.03 -5.40 -4.39
CA LEU A 21 -16.89 -3.96 -4.53
C LEU A 21 -15.49 -3.63 -5.07
N VAL A 22 -14.45 -4.15 -4.44
CA VAL A 22 -13.05 -3.94 -4.86
C VAL A 22 -12.85 -4.39 -6.30
N HIS A 23 -13.31 -5.59 -6.65
CA HIS A 23 -13.16 -6.11 -8.01
C HIS A 23 -13.91 -5.24 -9.03
N HIS A 24 -15.14 -4.82 -8.72
CA HIS A 24 -15.92 -3.95 -9.60
C HIS A 24 -15.19 -2.63 -9.86
N THR A 25 -14.82 -1.90 -8.80
CA THR A 25 -14.18 -0.58 -8.91
C THR A 25 -12.81 -0.65 -9.58
N VAL A 26 -11.99 -1.67 -9.26
CA VAL A 26 -10.69 -1.85 -9.94
C VAL A 26 -10.88 -2.18 -11.43
N THR A 27 -11.87 -3.00 -11.78
CA THR A 27 -12.17 -3.32 -13.18
C THR A 27 -12.62 -2.09 -13.96
N GLU A 28 -13.44 -1.23 -13.35
CA GLU A 28 -13.81 0.06 -13.95
C GLU A 28 -12.60 0.97 -14.15
N ALA A 29 -11.72 1.08 -13.14
CA ALA A 29 -10.51 1.90 -13.24
C ALA A 29 -9.50 1.39 -14.28
N LEU A 30 -9.49 0.08 -14.56
CA LEU A 30 -8.67 -0.51 -15.63
C LEU A 30 -9.14 -0.11 -17.03
N ASP A 31 -10.42 0.25 -17.19
CA ASP A 31 -11.02 0.74 -18.44
C ASP A 31 -10.69 -0.16 -19.65
N GLY A 32 -10.90 -1.46 -19.48
CA GLY A 32 -10.68 -2.48 -20.51
C GLY A 32 -9.23 -2.97 -20.68
N ARG A 33 -8.28 -2.47 -19.91
CA ARG A 33 -6.89 -2.98 -19.92
C ARG A 33 -6.79 -4.31 -19.17
N ASP A 34 -6.01 -5.23 -19.73
CA ASP A 34 -5.76 -6.53 -19.09
C ASP A 34 -4.75 -6.40 -17.94
N PRO A 35 -5.05 -6.92 -16.74
CA PRO A 35 -4.11 -6.91 -15.62
C PRO A 35 -2.94 -7.87 -15.88
N GLU A 36 -1.71 -7.35 -15.90
CA GLU A 36 -0.49 -8.14 -16.09
C GLU A 36 0.04 -8.73 -14.78
N GLN A 37 0.07 -7.91 -13.72
CA GLN A 37 0.54 -8.24 -12.39
C GLN A 37 -0.24 -7.44 -11.35
N GLN A 38 -0.39 -8.00 -10.14
CA GLN A 38 -1.11 -7.35 -9.07
C GLN A 38 -0.53 -7.67 -7.69
N ILE A 39 -0.75 -6.76 -6.74
CA ILE A 39 -0.59 -6.98 -5.30
C ILE A 39 -1.94 -6.69 -4.67
N VAL A 40 -2.42 -7.59 -3.81
CA VAL A 40 -3.59 -7.37 -2.95
C VAL A 40 -3.11 -7.53 -1.52
N HIS A 41 -3.05 -6.41 -0.80
CA HIS A 41 -2.58 -6.37 0.58
C HIS A 41 -3.72 -5.94 1.48
N VAL A 42 -4.02 -6.73 2.50
CA VAL A 42 -5.02 -6.40 3.52
C VAL A 42 -4.27 -6.20 4.82
N ASP A 43 -4.46 -5.03 5.42
CA ASP A 43 -3.93 -4.73 6.73
C ASP A 43 -5.08 -4.62 7.72
N THR A 44 -4.83 -4.99 8.98
CA THR A 44 -5.79 -4.91 10.07
C THR A 44 -5.10 -4.26 11.25
N HIS A 45 -5.44 -2.99 11.46
CA HIS A 45 -4.97 -2.21 12.59
C HIS A 45 -5.98 -2.31 13.73
N PHE A 46 -5.45 -2.41 14.96
CA PHE A 46 -6.23 -2.35 16.18
C PHE A 46 -5.88 -1.04 16.87
N ASP A 47 -6.86 -0.15 17.04
CA ASP A 47 -6.77 0.94 18.02
C ASP A 47 -7.54 0.52 19.29
N TYR A 48 -7.41 1.29 20.37
CA TYR A 48 -7.98 0.98 21.69
C TYR A 48 -9.52 0.80 21.68
N GLU A 49 -10.21 1.32 20.66
CA GLU A 49 -11.66 1.29 20.54
C GLU A 49 -12.16 0.51 19.30
N GLU A 50 -11.37 0.39 18.23
CA GLU A 50 -11.85 -0.13 16.93
C GLU A 50 -10.83 -0.95 16.13
N VAL A 51 -11.34 -1.78 15.22
CA VAL A 51 -10.56 -2.57 14.26
C VAL A 51 -10.68 -1.90 12.89
N HIS A 52 -9.61 -1.25 12.44
CA HIS A 52 -9.57 -0.67 11.10
C HIS A 52 -8.98 -1.69 10.13
N ARG A 53 -9.82 -2.22 9.25
CA ARG A 53 -9.38 -3.08 8.16
C ARG A 53 -9.32 -2.26 6.89
N HIS A 54 -8.23 -2.38 6.15
CA HIS A 54 -8.14 -1.77 4.83
C HIS A 54 -7.50 -2.73 3.84
N ILE A 55 -7.83 -2.54 2.56
CA ILE A 55 -7.28 -3.29 1.45
C ILE A 55 -6.66 -2.33 0.45
N THR A 56 -5.41 -2.58 0.11
CA THR A 56 -4.68 -1.89 -0.94
C THR A 56 -4.45 -2.85 -2.10
N VAL A 57 -4.88 -2.44 -3.29
CA VAL A 57 -4.70 -3.18 -4.54
C VAL A 57 -3.83 -2.36 -5.48
N LEU A 58 -2.73 -2.97 -5.94
CA LEU A 58 -1.91 -2.45 -7.03
C LEU A 58 -2.09 -3.34 -8.25
N VAL A 59 -2.36 -2.77 -9.41
CA VAL A 59 -2.47 -3.50 -10.68
C VAL A 59 -1.63 -2.82 -11.75
N LEU A 60 -0.68 -3.54 -12.32
CA LEU A 60 0.03 -3.11 -13.51
C LEU A 60 -0.75 -3.60 -14.74
N ALA A 61 -1.13 -2.68 -15.61
CA ALA A 61 -1.82 -2.97 -16.85
C ALA A 61 -1.26 -2.07 -17.96
N GLU A 62 -0.52 -2.68 -18.89
CA GLU A 62 0.16 -1.98 -19.98
C GLU A 62 1.07 -0.83 -19.50
N ASP A 63 0.68 0.42 -19.74
CA ASP A 63 1.42 1.65 -19.46
C ASP A 63 0.90 2.42 -18.24
N VAL A 64 -0.02 1.82 -17.48
CA VAL A 64 -0.56 2.37 -16.23
C VAL A 64 -0.43 1.39 -15.06
N MET A 65 -0.34 1.95 -13.86
CA MET A 65 -0.53 1.27 -12.59
C MET A 65 -1.80 1.81 -11.96
N VAL A 66 -2.80 0.95 -11.74
CA VAL A 66 -3.98 1.28 -10.94
C VAL A 66 -3.67 1.02 -9.47
N VAL A 67 -3.93 2.01 -8.63
CA VAL A 67 -3.90 1.90 -7.18
C VAL A 67 -5.34 1.99 -6.70
N ALA A 68 -5.79 1.05 -5.88
CA ALA A 68 -7.05 1.15 -5.17
C ALA A 68 -6.82 0.97 -3.68
N HIS A 69 -7.49 1.78 -2.88
CA HIS A 69 -7.48 1.66 -1.43
C HIS A 69 -8.92 1.71 -0.93
N LEU A 70 -9.31 0.72 -0.14
CA LEU A 70 -10.61 0.68 0.52
C LEU A 70 -10.43 0.51 2.02
N ASP A 71 -11.14 1.36 2.76
CA ASP A 71 -11.36 1.29 4.21
C ASP A 71 -12.87 1.28 4.51
N ASP A 72 -13.23 0.86 5.72
CA ASP A 72 -14.57 1.04 6.29
C ASP A 72 -14.50 1.71 7.68
N HIS A 73 -15.57 2.42 8.02
CA HIS A 73 -15.76 3.07 9.31
C HIS A 73 -17.25 3.19 9.63
N ASP A 74 -17.56 3.50 10.88
CA ASP A 74 -18.94 3.72 11.32
C ASP A 74 -19.44 5.09 10.80
N ALA A 75 -20.64 5.15 10.24
CA ALA A 75 -21.20 6.37 9.62
C ALA A 75 -21.29 7.58 10.58
N GLU A 76 -21.24 7.34 11.90
CA GLU A 76 -21.22 8.40 12.90
C GLU A 76 -19.90 9.20 12.90
N ASP A 77 -18.79 8.62 12.43
CA ASP A 77 -17.49 9.30 12.34
C ASP A 77 -17.46 10.37 11.24
N ASP A 78 -18.27 10.23 10.18
CA ASP A 78 -18.39 11.23 9.10
C ASP A 78 -19.37 12.37 9.42
N ALA A 79 -20.16 12.25 10.50
CA ALA A 79 -21.14 13.24 10.87
C ALA A 79 -20.49 14.36 11.72
N ALA A 80 -20.58 15.61 11.25
CA ALA A 80 -20.25 16.76 12.09
C ALA A 80 -21.05 16.70 13.41
N PRO A 81 -20.43 16.99 14.58
CA PRO A 81 -21.10 16.81 15.87
C PRO A 81 -22.30 17.76 15.97
N HIS A 82 -23.50 17.24 15.69
CA HIS A 82 -24.74 17.96 15.87
C HIS A 82 -25.30 17.68 17.27
N PRO A 83 -25.66 18.71 18.07
CA PRO A 83 -26.10 18.56 19.45
C PRO A 83 -27.47 17.86 19.61
N GLU A 84 -28.08 17.42 18.51
CA GLU A 84 -29.39 16.77 18.46
C GLU A 84 -29.31 15.27 18.15
N ASN A 85 -28.09 14.72 17.93
CA ASN A 85 -27.85 13.29 17.79
C ASN A 85 -27.95 12.61 19.17
N THR A 86 -29.17 12.60 19.70
CA THR A 86 -29.56 11.80 20.84
C THR A 86 -29.37 10.35 20.43
N ARG A 87 -28.47 9.64 21.13
CA ARG A 87 -28.21 8.20 20.98
C ARG A 87 -29.51 7.46 20.70
N THR A 88 -29.66 7.04 19.45
CA THR A 88 -30.68 6.09 19.05
C THR A 88 -29.98 4.74 19.13
N ASP A 89 -30.60 3.72 19.74
CA ASP A 89 -30.09 2.34 19.81
C ASP A 89 -30.10 1.64 18.42
N SER A 90 -29.72 2.37 17.38
CA SER A 90 -29.53 1.86 16.03
C SER A 90 -28.09 1.39 15.89
N PRO A 91 -27.83 0.18 15.38
CA PRO A 91 -26.46 -0.22 15.07
C PRO A 91 -25.87 0.80 14.09
N ALA A 92 -24.66 1.28 14.38
CA ALA A 92 -23.92 2.17 13.49
C ALA A 92 -23.90 1.56 12.07
N GLU A 93 -24.25 2.37 11.07
CA GLU A 93 -24.19 1.95 9.68
C GLU A 93 -22.73 1.93 9.24
N VAL A 94 -22.18 0.78 8.85
CA VAL A 94 -20.81 0.70 8.34
C VAL A 94 -20.78 1.22 6.90
N VAL A 95 -19.93 2.22 6.64
CA VAL A 95 -19.72 2.79 5.30
C VAL A 95 -18.33 2.41 4.83
N ALA A 96 -18.23 1.87 3.61
CA ALA A 96 -16.95 1.58 2.97
C ALA A 96 -16.62 2.67 1.95
N ARG A 97 -15.39 3.19 2.00
CA ARG A 97 -14.88 4.18 1.05
C ARG A 97 -13.76 3.56 0.24
N ILE A 98 -13.93 3.54 -1.08
CA ILE A 98 -12.90 3.11 -2.02
C ILE A 98 -12.42 4.28 -2.86
N SER A 99 -11.10 4.46 -2.91
CA SER A 99 -10.44 5.41 -3.79
C SER A 99 -9.66 4.65 -4.86
N THR A 100 -9.61 5.20 -6.07
CA THR A 100 -8.77 4.68 -7.15
C THR A 100 -7.93 5.79 -7.77
N GLU A 101 -6.69 5.46 -8.08
CA GLU A 101 -5.77 6.33 -8.82
C GLU A 101 -5.19 5.55 -10.00
N VAL A 102 -5.21 6.17 -11.18
CA VAL A 102 -4.58 5.61 -12.38
C VAL A 102 -3.28 6.37 -12.63
N VAL A 103 -2.16 5.70 -12.39
CA VAL A 103 -0.81 6.27 -12.46
C VAL A 103 -0.15 5.85 -13.77
N PRO A 104 0.11 6.77 -14.71
CA PRO A 104 0.93 6.45 -15.87
C PRO A 104 2.31 5.99 -15.42
N VAL A 105 2.79 4.85 -15.93
CA VAL A 105 4.08 4.27 -15.56
C VAL A 105 5.23 5.24 -15.84
N GLY A 106 5.13 6.07 -16.88
CA GLY A 106 6.09 7.12 -17.18
C GLY A 106 6.16 8.26 -16.15
N ARG A 107 5.17 8.36 -15.23
CA ARG A 107 5.20 9.32 -14.10
C ARG A 107 5.80 8.75 -12.83
N ILE A 108 6.08 7.45 -12.77
CA ILE A 108 6.74 6.83 -11.62
C ILE A 108 8.18 7.35 -11.56
N ARG A 109 8.47 8.13 -10.53
CA ARG A 109 9.76 8.80 -10.31
C ARG A 109 10.77 7.88 -9.65
N SER A 110 10.34 7.08 -8.69
CA SER A 110 11.20 6.11 -8.01
C SER A 110 10.43 4.89 -7.57
N LEU A 111 11.13 3.76 -7.57
CA LEU A 111 10.68 2.51 -6.99
C LEU A 111 11.83 1.90 -6.19
N ILE A 112 11.61 1.69 -4.89
CA ILE A 112 12.57 1.07 -3.98
C ILE A 112 11.99 -0.27 -3.55
N LEU A 113 12.82 -1.31 -3.56
CA LEU A 113 12.50 -2.63 -3.03
C LEU A 113 13.59 -3.02 -2.03
N SER A 114 13.19 -3.26 -0.79
CA SER A 114 14.02 -3.84 0.25
C SER A 114 13.62 -5.30 0.44
N GLU A 115 14.59 -6.21 0.46
CA GLU A 115 14.38 -7.66 0.58
C GLU A 115 15.01 -8.16 1.88
N VAL A 116 14.28 -8.94 2.68
CA VAL A 116 14.81 -9.60 3.88
C VAL A 116 15.09 -11.06 3.56
N HIS A 117 16.37 -11.43 3.57
CA HIS A 117 16.82 -12.79 3.29
C HIS A 117 16.91 -13.64 4.56
N ARG A 118 16.40 -14.87 4.49
CA ARG A 118 16.56 -15.88 5.55
C ARG A 118 17.96 -16.50 5.47
N GLN A 119 18.62 -16.69 6.62
CA GLN A 119 19.91 -17.39 6.73
C GLN A 119 20.96 -16.85 5.73
N PRO A 120 21.33 -15.56 5.79
CA PRO A 120 22.20 -14.93 4.79
C PRO A 120 23.61 -15.55 4.71
N ASP A 121 24.08 -16.18 5.79
CA ASP A 121 25.33 -16.95 5.85
C ASP A 121 25.31 -18.21 4.96
N ARG A 122 24.11 -18.69 4.59
CA ARG A 122 23.86 -19.83 3.69
C ARG A 122 22.97 -19.42 2.52
N PHE A 123 23.37 -18.36 1.84
CA PHE A 123 22.63 -17.80 0.72
C PHE A 123 22.28 -18.86 -0.34
N ASP A 124 21.00 -18.93 -0.67
CA ASP A 124 20.45 -19.73 -1.76
C ASP A 124 19.46 -18.87 -2.56
N PRO A 125 19.71 -18.63 -3.86
CA PRO A 125 18.82 -17.81 -4.69
C PRO A 125 17.43 -18.42 -4.92
N GLN A 126 17.24 -19.71 -4.65
CA GLN A 126 15.95 -20.40 -4.74
C GLN A 126 15.15 -20.31 -3.42
N ARG A 127 15.78 -19.87 -2.33
CA ARG A 127 15.10 -19.69 -1.06
C ARG A 127 14.21 -18.45 -1.11
N GLY A 128 12.94 -18.62 -0.74
CA GLY A 128 12.01 -17.51 -0.59
C GLY A 128 12.48 -16.47 0.43
N LEU A 129 12.09 -15.22 0.21
CA LEU A 129 12.38 -14.11 1.11
C LEU A 129 11.50 -14.18 2.36
N ALA A 130 12.02 -13.68 3.49
CA ALA A 130 11.22 -13.54 4.70
C ALA A 130 10.18 -12.41 4.55
N GLU A 131 10.57 -11.34 3.85
CA GLU A 131 9.79 -10.11 3.75
C GLU A 131 10.29 -9.28 2.57
N VAL A 132 9.38 -8.49 2.00
CA VAL A 132 9.70 -7.39 1.09
C VAL A 132 9.02 -6.12 1.54
N THR A 133 9.71 -4.99 1.37
CA THR A 133 9.13 -3.65 1.49
C THR A 133 9.28 -2.93 0.17
N LEU A 134 8.17 -2.46 -0.39
CA LEU A 134 8.15 -1.65 -1.61
C LEU A 134 7.75 -0.22 -1.28
N ASN A 135 8.43 0.74 -1.91
CA ASN A 135 8.07 2.16 -1.88
C ASN A 135 8.01 2.66 -3.32
N ILE A 136 6.88 3.26 -3.74
CA ILE A 136 6.68 3.75 -5.11
C ILE A 136 6.20 5.21 -5.05
N ASN A 137 6.80 6.06 -5.89
CA ASN A 137 6.56 7.50 -5.91
C ASN A 137 6.25 8.01 -7.32
N TRP A 138 5.21 8.83 -7.46
CA TRP A 138 4.76 9.47 -8.70
C TRP A 138 4.28 10.93 -8.53
N THR A 139 3.65 11.32 -7.41
CA THR A 139 3.16 12.71 -7.23
C THR A 139 4.28 13.67 -6.83
N GLY A 140 5.30 13.15 -6.15
CA GLY A 140 6.35 13.97 -5.52
C GLY A 140 5.97 14.52 -4.16
N GLY A 141 4.85 14.08 -3.58
CA GLY A 141 4.55 14.25 -2.16
C GLY A 141 5.62 13.57 -1.30
N ALA A 142 5.83 14.11 -0.11
CA ALA A 142 6.76 13.54 0.86
C ALA A 142 6.22 13.78 2.27
N ARG A 143 6.38 12.78 3.12
CA ARG A 143 6.27 12.94 4.57
C ARG A 143 7.51 13.65 5.07
N PHE A 144 7.33 14.68 5.89
CA PHE A 144 8.41 15.36 6.60
C PHE A 144 8.34 14.99 8.07
N ASP A 145 9.30 14.19 8.53
CA ASP A 145 9.46 13.88 9.95
C ASP A 145 10.50 14.82 10.54
N SER A 146 10.11 15.56 11.57
CA SER A 146 10.92 16.58 12.25
C SER A 146 11.11 16.21 13.71
N MET A 147 12.31 16.43 14.23
CA MET A 147 12.65 16.28 15.64
C MET A 147 13.61 17.41 16.04
N PRO A 148 13.51 17.95 17.28
CA PRO A 148 14.52 18.84 17.83
C PRO A 148 15.94 18.34 17.61
N ALA A 149 16.81 19.21 17.11
CA ALA A 149 18.21 18.88 16.87
C ALA A 149 18.94 18.66 18.20
N ASP A 150 19.57 17.49 18.36
CA ASP A 150 20.43 17.19 19.51
C ASP A 150 21.87 17.65 19.24
N CYS A 151 22.42 18.47 20.13
CA CYS A 151 23.81 18.95 20.06
C CYS A 151 24.81 18.07 20.83
N GLY A 152 24.33 17.07 21.57
CA GLY A 152 25.15 16.16 22.37
C GLY A 152 25.76 16.77 23.65
N ASN A 153 25.47 18.03 23.95
CA ASN A 153 25.88 18.68 25.19
C ASN A 153 24.68 18.83 26.15
N PRO A 154 24.65 18.11 27.28
CA PRO A 154 23.53 18.13 28.23
C PRO A 154 23.38 19.46 28.99
N GLU A 155 24.39 20.32 28.99
CA GLU A 155 24.31 21.66 29.60
C GLU A 155 23.94 22.76 28.58
N CYS A 156 23.71 22.39 27.32
CA CYS A 156 23.38 23.37 26.28
C CYS A 156 21.91 23.80 26.39
N MET A 157 21.68 25.11 26.54
CA MET A 157 20.36 25.73 26.58
C MET A 157 19.99 26.46 25.28
N ALA A 158 20.80 26.30 24.23
CA ALA A 158 20.58 26.96 22.95
C ALA A 158 19.53 26.21 22.12
N ASP A 159 18.66 26.95 21.45
CA ASP A 159 17.76 26.40 20.44
C ASP A 159 18.55 26.15 19.15
N HIS A 160 18.69 24.87 18.78
CA HIS A 160 19.39 24.43 17.60
C HIS A 160 18.46 24.18 16.40
N GLY A 161 17.18 24.52 16.55
CA GLY A 161 16.13 24.23 15.58
C GLY A 161 15.81 22.74 15.52
N ASP A 162 15.11 22.37 14.46
CA ASP A 162 14.77 20.98 14.19
C ASP A 162 15.67 20.38 13.10
N THR A 163 15.94 19.09 13.23
CA THR A 163 16.42 18.24 12.14
C THR A 163 15.26 17.41 11.62
N GLY A 164 15.25 17.13 10.33
CA GLY A 164 14.19 16.31 9.76
C GLY A 164 14.61 15.54 8.52
N SER A 165 13.83 14.51 8.20
CA SER A 165 13.97 13.71 6.99
C SER A 165 12.72 13.83 6.13
N PHE A 166 12.94 14.00 4.83
CA PHE A 166 11.89 13.86 3.84
C PHE A 166 11.85 12.42 3.34
N VAL A 167 10.69 11.79 3.43
CA VAL A 167 10.41 10.48 2.85
C VAL A 167 9.40 10.69 1.73
N PRO A 168 9.83 10.73 0.46
CA PRO A 168 8.90 10.69 -0.67
C PRO A 168 8.23 9.32 -0.66
N GLU A 169 6.94 9.28 -0.39
CA GLU A 169 6.12 8.06 -0.43
C GLU A 169 4.71 8.39 -0.88
N ASP A 170 4.31 7.87 -2.04
CA ASP A 170 2.90 7.80 -2.42
C ASP A 170 2.29 6.48 -1.94
N ILE A 171 3.07 5.39 -2.03
CA ILE A 171 2.68 4.11 -1.46
C ILE A 171 3.86 3.34 -0.89
N THR A 172 3.65 2.78 0.29
CA THR A 172 4.58 1.91 0.99
C THR A 172 3.83 0.64 1.40
N LEU A 173 4.31 -0.53 0.95
CA LEU A 173 3.75 -1.82 1.36
C LEU A 173 4.84 -2.70 1.92
N ARG A 174 4.56 -3.33 3.06
CA ARG A 174 5.41 -4.34 3.70
C ARG A 174 4.66 -5.66 3.69
N ILE A 175 5.27 -6.68 3.09
CA ILE A 175 4.67 -8.01 2.94
C ILE A 175 5.65 -9.01 3.52
N ALA A 176 5.25 -9.65 4.62
CA ALA A 176 6.04 -10.60 5.37
C ALA A 176 5.46 -12.01 5.22
N ALA A 177 6.31 -12.98 4.89
CA ALA A 177 5.87 -14.36 4.69
C ALA A 177 5.23 -14.99 5.94
N THR A 178 5.53 -14.50 7.14
CA THR A 178 4.90 -14.95 8.38
C THR A 178 3.46 -14.48 8.55
N ALA A 179 3.07 -13.39 7.87
CA ALA A 179 1.73 -12.82 7.94
C ALA A 179 0.93 -13.13 6.67
N GLU A 180 1.47 -12.83 5.49
CA GLU A 180 0.77 -13.00 4.21
C GLU A 180 1.15 -14.30 3.46
N GLY A 181 2.16 -15.04 3.93
CA GLY A 181 2.65 -16.27 3.31
C GLY A 181 3.73 -16.04 2.24
N ASP A 182 4.51 -17.08 1.95
CA ASP A 182 5.62 -17.00 0.98
C ASP A 182 5.13 -16.62 -0.43
N THR A 183 3.94 -17.08 -0.83
CA THR A 183 3.35 -16.76 -2.14
C THR A 183 3.13 -15.26 -2.31
N ALA A 184 2.65 -14.56 -1.27
CA ALA A 184 2.41 -13.11 -1.34
C ALA A 184 3.71 -12.33 -1.51
N VAL A 185 4.79 -12.77 -0.85
CA VAL A 185 6.12 -12.20 -0.99
C VAL A 185 6.65 -12.39 -2.42
N ASP A 186 6.47 -13.58 -3.00
CA ASP A 186 6.87 -13.88 -4.37
C ASP A 186 6.03 -13.11 -5.41
N GLU A 187 4.72 -12.99 -5.21
CA GLU A 187 3.81 -12.19 -6.04
C GLU A 187 4.23 -10.70 -6.03
N ALA A 188 4.52 -10.13 -4.85
CA ALA A 188 4.99 -8.75 -4.72
C ALA A 188 6.34 -8.52 -5.43
N ARG A 189 7.27 -9.47 -5.30
CA ARG A 189 8.54 -9.44 -6.04
C ARG A 189 8.33 -9.55 -7.55
N GLY A 190 7.37 -10.36 -7.97
CA GLY A 190 6.93 -10.50 -9.37
C GLY A 190 6.39 -9.18 -9.94
N PHE A 191 5.51 -8.52 -9.19
CA PHE A 191 4.96 -7.21 -9.52
C PHE A 191 6.07 -6.17 -9.69
N VAL A 192 6.97 -6.03 -8.70
CA VAL A 192 8.08 -5.06 -8.77
C VAL A 192 8.97 -5.31 -9.98
N ARG A 193 9.27 -6.57 -10.31
CA ARG A 193 10.04 -6.91 -11.51
C ARG A 193 9.33 -6.50 -12.79
N ALA A 194 8.01 -6.65 -12.86
CA ALA A 194 7.23 -6.21 -14.01
C ALA A 194 7.16 -4.69 -14.12
N LEU A 195 6.92 -4.00 -13.00
CA LEU A 195 6.87 -2.55 -12.94
C LEU A 195 8.20 -1.92 -13.35
N ARG A 196 9.33 -2.44 -12.88
CA ARG A 196 10.67 -1.99 -13.33
C ARG A 196 10.85 -2.10 -14.84
N ARG A 197 10.38 -3.19 -15.45
CA ARG A 197 10.44 -3.35 -16.93
C ARG A 197 9.52 -2.36 -17.63
N ALA A 198 8.32 -2.14 -17.10
CA ALA A 198 7.37 -1.18 -17.63
C ALA A 198 7.93 0.25 -17.57
N CYS A 199 8.51 0.66 -16.43
CA CYS A 199 9.17 1.97 -16.29
C CYS A 199 10.21 2.20 -17.40
N VAL A 200 11.06 1.22 -17.69
CA VAL A 200 12.05 1.31 -18.78
C VAL A 200 11.37 1.35 -20.15
N LYS A 201 10.34 0.53 -20.37
CA LYS A 201 9.60 0.45 -21.65
C LYS A 201 8.90 1.77 -22.00
N TYR A 202 8.35 2.46 -21.00
CA TYR A 202 7.53 3.67 -21.18
C TYR A 202 8.22 4.96 -20.70
N ALA A 203 9.55 4.97 -20.55
CA ALA A 203 10.33 6.13 -20.10
C ALA A 203 10.39 7.31 -21.10
N ARG A 204 9.38 7.50 -21.96
CA ARG A 204 9.37 8.51 -23.02
C ARG A 204 8.72 9.82 -22.59
#